data_AF-A0A2D6PAQ3-F1
#
_entry.id   AF-A0A2D6PAQ3-F1
#
_cell.length_a   1.000
_cell.length_b   1.000
_cell.length_c   1.000
_cell.angle_alpha   90.00
_cell.angle_beta   90.00
_cell.angle_gamma   90.00
#
_symmetry.space_group_name_H-M   'P 1'
#
loop_
_entity.id
_entity.type
_entity.pdbx_description
1 polymer ?
#
loop_
_entity_poly.entity_id
_entity_poly.type
_entity_poly.pdbx_seq_one_letter_code
_entity_poly.pdbx_strand_id
1 'polypeptide(L)'
;MPLNSYFLQGSQSEQRLVQDLINEQLKIYGQDVVYLPRKIINKNTILREITASGFDDSFRMEAYLLNYQGFEGQGDILSKFGVQSTDSITFIISKERYEDFVSPFLNSQDDILVSTRPQEGDLIYFPLDNTMFEIKYVEAKKPFYQLNKLYVYQLSCEVMDLAADDNIDTSIPEVDESVIDFAYIVKLTMASAAAETATANVQIAEDLSSLTSGNSVSKIDLINDGTGYTTPPLIGISTAPSTGINATAVAIMTSRSGQVGSSIDKILITNPGFGYTEVPTITIRSQNAVGTGAAATAIINEGSLGAFNLLGGGDQYPSAPNVAITTAPTGGINATAETLINTSGEVTAIRYTNAGAGYTLAPNVTIDAPVTGVVTANYEQKELVRGVSTGTTAYVVGWDSDDRILKVSTISSPGFTVGELVVGIGTTMGGSDARFRIIRTSEQDEYDTYSDNTPFETQADSILDFTESNPFGEY
;
A
#
# COMPACT_ATOMS: atom_id res chain seq x y z
N MET A 1 25.53 -58.26 3.41
CA MET A 1 24.46 -59.02 4.10
C MET A 1 24.47 -60.45 3.54
N PRO A 2 24.28 -61.50 4.35
CA PRO A 2 24.24 -62.87 3.84
C PRO A 2 22.97 -63.04 2.99
N LEU A 3 23.13 -63.33 1.70
CA LEU A 3 22.02 -63.50 0.75
C LEU A 3 21.57 -64.96 0.75
N ASN A 4 20.27 -65.18 0.93
CA ASN A 4 19.63 -66.48 0.74
C ASN A 4 19.61 -66.81 -0.76
N SER A 5 20.17 -67.95 -1.16
CA SER A 5 20.33 -68.38 -2.56
C SER A 5 19.01 -68.55 -3.35
N TYR A 6 17.86 -68.51 -2.67
CA TYR A 6 16.53 -68.70 -3.28
C TYR A 6 15.79 -67.41 -3.64
N PHE A 7 16.29 -66.23 -3.25
CA PHE A 7 15.65 -64.95 -3.58
C PHE A 7 16.57 -64.12 -4.48
N LEU A 8 16.17 -63.94 -5.74
CA LEU A 8 16.71 -62.90 -6.62
C LEU A 8 16.24 -61.55 -6.09
N GLN A 9 17.00 -60.92 -5.19
CA GLN A 9 16.66 -59.59 -4.69
C GLN A 9 16.98 -58.53 -5.75
N GLY A 10 16.05 -58.30 -6.68
CA GLY A 10 16.10 -57.20 -7.65
C GLY A 10 16.28 -57.63 -9.10
N SER A 11 15.47 -58.57 -9.59
CA SER A 11 15.32 -58.76 -11.03
C SER A 11 14.74 -57.51 -11.69
N GLN A 12 15.08 -57.25 -12.96
CA GLN A 12 14.56 -56.06 -13.67
C GLN A 12 13.03 -56.02 -13.71
N SER A 13 12.37 -57.18 -13.77
CA SER A 13 10.91 -57.28 -13.77
C SER A 13 10.30 -56.87 -12.44
N GLU A 14 10.90 -57.28 -11.31
CA GLU A 14 10.43 -56.85 -9.97
C GLU A 14 10.67 -55.36 -9.75
N GLN A 15 11.84 -54.86 -10.16
CA GLN A 15 12.15 -53.43 -10.08
C GLN A 15 11.17 -52.58 -10.90
N ARG A 16 10.81 -53.04 -12.11
CA ARG A 16 9.79 -52.36 -12.94
C ARG A 16 8.42 -52.39 -12.29
N LEU A 17 7.97 -53.55 -11.80
CA LEU A 17 6.68 -53.66 -11.13
C LEU A 17 6.58 -52.71 -9.92
N VAL A 18 7.64 -52.61 -9.11
CA VAL A 18 7.67 -51.68 -7.98
C VAL A 18 7.60 -50.22 -8.45
N GLN A 19 8.33 -49.85 -9.50
CA GLN A 19 8.26 -48.51 -10.08
C GLN A 19 6.86 -48.19 -10.61
N ASP A 20 6.22 -49.11 -11.34
CA ASP A 20 4.87 -48.95 -11.87
C ASP A 20 3.84 -48.76 -10.76
N LEU A 21 3.95 -49.53 -9.67
CA LEU A 21 3.07 -49.39 -8.51
C LEU A 21 3.25 -48.04 -7.81
N ILE A 22 4.48 -47.53 -7.71
CA ILE A 22 4.78 -46.22 -7.14
C ILE A 22 4.20 -45.11 -8.01
N ASN A 23 4.37 -45.21 -9.34
CA ASN A 23 3.81 -44.24 -10.27
C ASN A 23 2.27 -44.21 -10.18
N GLU A 24 1.64 -45.38 -10.08
CA GLU A 24 0.19 -45.47 -9.92
C GLU A 24 -0.26 -44.90 -8.56
N GLN A 25 0.46 -45.19 -7.47
CA GLN A 25 0.18 -44.62 -6.16
C GLN A 25 0.25 -43.10 -6.18
N LEU A 26 1.26 -42.52 -6.83
CA LEU A 26 1.40 -41.07 -6.97
C LEU A 26 0.30 -40.45 -7.83
N LYS A 27 -0.19 -41.15 -8.86
CA LYS A 27 -1.34 -40.67 -9.63
C LYS A 27 -2.66 -40.71 -8.86
N ILE A 28 -2.83 -41.64 -7.93
CA ILE A 28 -4.06 -41.78 -7.15
C ILE A 28 -4.08 -40.84 -5.94
N TYR A 29 -2.96 -40.74 -5.22
CA TYR A 29 -2.87 -40.03 -3.93
C TYR A 29 -1.96 -38.81 -3.94
N GLY A 30 -1.18 -38.60 -5.00
CA GLY A 30 -0.37 -37.40 -5.16
C GLY A 30 -1.23 -36.19 -5.55
N GLN A 31 -0.66 -35.02 -5.33
CA GLN A 31 -1.21 -33.75 -5.74
C GLN A 31 -0.39 -33.21 -6.93
N ASP A 32 -1.05 -32.49 -7.83
CA ASP A 32 -0.38 -31.81 -8.94
C ASP A 32 0.43 -30.63 -8.42
N VAL A 33 1.71 -30.61 -8.76
CA VAL A 33 2.65 -29.52 -8.46
C VAL A 33 3.34 -29.06 -9.74
N VAL A 34 3.85 -27.83 -9.72
CA VAL A 34 4.68 -27.32 -10.82
C VAL A 34 6.12 -27.25 -10.34
N TYR A 35 6.99 -28.03 -10.96
CA TYR A 35 8.42 -28.03 -10.72
C TYR A 35 9.13 -27.05 -11.65
N LEU A 36 9.95 -26.16 -11.08
CA LEU A 36 10.75 -25.18 -11.80
C LEU A 36 12.24 -25.43 -11.55
N PRO A 37 13.00 -25.86 -12.56
CA PRO A 37 14.44 -26.03 -12.43
C PRO A 37 15.15 -24.68 -12.36
N ARG A 38 16.16 -24.56 -11.50
CA ARG A 38 16.97 -23.36 -11.39
C ARG A 38 17.97 -23.27 -12.55
N LYS A 39 17.92 -22.16 -13.29
CA LYS A 39 18.98 -21.79 -14.24
C LYS A 39 19.90 -20.76 -13.62
N ILE A 40 21.21 -20.94 -13.80
CA ILE A 40 22.19 -20.03 -13.19
C ILE A 40 22.66 -19.02 -14.22
N ILE A 41 22.24 -17.76 -14.05
CA ILE A 41 22.53 -16.69 -14.99
C ILE A 41 23.93 -16.10 -14.73
N ASN A 42 24.29 -15.87 -13.47
CA ASN A 42 25.59 -15.30 -13.10
C ASN A 42 26.25 -16.06 -11.93
N LYS A 43 27.53 -16.43 -12.10
CA LYS A 43 28.38 -17.04 -11.06
C LYS A 43 29.60 -16.16 -10.83
N ASN A 44 29.86 -15.79 -9.59
CA ASN A 44 31.08 -15.06 -9.24
C ASN A 44 32.27 -16.05 -9.19
N THR A 45 33.18 -15.97 -10.16
CA THR A 45 34.24 -16.97 -10.38
C THR A 45 35.20 -17.14 -9.19
N ILE A 46 35.35 -16.09 -8.37
CA ILE A 46 36.30 -16.07 -7.24
C ILE A 46 35.68 -16.69 -5.97
N LEU A 47 34.42 -16.37 -5.67
CA LEU A 47 33.73 -16.83 -4.45
C LEU A 47 32.81 -18.05 -4.68
N ARG A 48 32.62 -18.47 -5.93
CA ARG A 48 31.66 -19.53 -6.34
C ARG A 48 30.24 -19.29 -5.81
N GLU A 49 29.90 -18.03 -5.62
CA GLU A 49 28.57 -17.58 -5.22
C GLU A 49 27.73 -17.36 -6.47
N ILE A 50 26.48 -17.80 -6.42
CA ILE A 50 25.49 -17.55 -7.46
C ILE A 50 24.88 -16.19 -7.15
N THR A 51 25.04 -15.23 -8.07
CA THR A 51 24.56 -13.86 -7.85
C THR A 51 23.20 -13.59 -8.45
N ALA A 52 22.72 -14.44 -9.37
CA ALA A 52 21.37 -14.33 -9.95
C ALA A 52 20.90 -15.69 -10.49
N SER A 53 19.62 -16.00 -10.28
CA SER A 53 18.95 -17.22 -10.77
C SER A 53 17.76 -16.88 -11.66
N GLY A 54 17.50 -17.72 -12.65
CA GLY A 54 16.31 -17.63 -13.50
C GLY A 54 15.45 -18.89 -13.41
N PHE A 55 14.13 -18.71 -13.44
CA PHE A 55 13.12 -19.76 -13.46
C PHE A 55 12.09 -19.48 -14.56
N ASP A 56 12.33 -20.02 -15.75
CA ASP A 56 11.53 -19.82 -16.98
C ASP A 56 10.85 -21.12 -17.45
N ASP A 57 11.50 -22.27 -17.22
CA ASP A 57 10.94 -23.60 -17.51
C ASP A 57 10.01 -24.07 -16.38
N SER A 58 8.91 -24.71 -16.74
CA SER A 58 7.95 -25.27 -15.77
C SER A 58 7.45 -26.65 -16.20
N PHE A 59 7.39 -27.58 -15.25
CA PHE A 59 6.97 -28.97 -15.48
C PHE A 59 5.90 -29.36 -14.46
N ARG A 60 4.71 -29.71 -14.96
CA ARG A 60 3.64 -30.26 -14.11
C ARG A 60 3.94 -31.72 -13.77
N MET A 61 3.89 -32.06 -12.50
CA MET A 61 4.13 -33.43 -12.03
C MET A 61 3.36 -33.74 -10.75
N GLU A 62 3.15 -35.03 -10.52
CA GLU A 62 2.47 -35.53 -9.33
C GLU A 62 3.46 -35.71 -8.17
N ALA A 63 3.17 -35.08 -7.02
CA ALA A 63 3.96 -35.19 -5.80
C ALA A 63 3.10 -35.64 -4.61
N TYR A 64 3.59 -36.57 -3.81
CA TYR A 64 2.94 -36.97 -2.57
C TYR A 64 3.49 -36.19 -1.38
N LEU A 65 2.58 -35.69 -0.54
CA LEU A 65 2.88 -34.94 0.67
C LEU A 65 3.07 -35.91 1.84
N LEU A 66 4.27 -35.98 2.40
CA LEU A 66 4.55 -36.86 3.54
C LEU A 66 3.93 -36.33 4.85
N ASN A 67 3.93 -35.02 5.05
CA ASN A 67 3.49 -34.34 6.26
C ASN A 67 2.08 -33.75 6.12
N TYR A 68 1.07 -34.61 5.97
CA TYR A 68 -0.34 -34.18 5.83
C TYR A 68 -1.01 -33.72 7.14
N GLN A 69 -0.37 -33.86 8.31
CA GLN A 69 -0.98 -33.62 9.63
C GLN A 69 -0.78 -32.21 10.21
N GLY A 70 -0.29 -31.27 9.41
CA GLY A 70 -0.03 -29.90 9.84
C GLY A 70 1.43 -29.54 9.61
N PHE A 71 1.65 -28.28 9.24
CA PHE A 71 2.95 -27.67 9.06
C PHE A 71 3.84 -27.97 10.28
N GLU A 72 4.80 -28.88 10.14
CA GLU A 72 5.92 -29.00 11.08
C GLU A 72 6.96 -27.95 10.67
N GLY A 73 6.63 -26.69 10.96
CA GLY A 73 7.53 -25.53 10.95
C GLY A 73 7.51 -24.90 12.34
N GLN A 74 8.57 -24.20 12.74
CA GLN A 74 8.65 -23.58 14.06
C GLN A 74 7.77 -22.31 14.18
N GLY A 75 6.81 -22.13 13.24
CA GLY A 75 6.14 -20.87 12.96
C GLY A 75 7.12 -19.82 12.42
N ASP A 76 6.65 -18.58 12.38
CA ASP A 76 7.48 -17.42 12.11
C ASP A 76 8.45 -17.19 13.28
N ILE A 77 9.73 -17.44 13.05
CA ILE A 77 10.76 -17.14 14.04
C ILE A 77 11.23 -15.69 13.86
N LEU A 78 10.99 -14.87 14.88
CA LEU A 78 11.56 -13.54 15.00
C LEU A 78 13.06 -13.65 15.33
N SER A 79 13.90 -13.45 14.32
CA SER A 79 15.36 -13.35 14.42
C SER A 79 15.77 -11.88 14.55
N LYS A 80 16.97 -11.62 15.09
CA LYS A 80 17.59 -10.27 15.12
C LYS A 80 17.74 -9.66 13.70
N PHE A 81 17.57 -10.47 12.65
CA PHE A 81 17.65 -10.07 11.25
C PHE A 81 16.29 -10.04 10.52
N GLY A 82 15.17 -10.29 11.21
CA GLY A 82 13.83 -10.25 10.61
C GLY A 82 12.94 -11.41 11.01
N VAL A 83 11.70 -11.39 10.52
CA VAL A 83 10.74 -12.50 10.60
C VAL A 83 11.11 -13.50 9.51
N GLN A 84 11.44 -14.75 9.88
CA GLN A 84 11.63 -15.82 8.90
C GLN A 84 10.52 -16.84 9.07
N SER A 85 9.74 -17.06 8.01
CA SER A 85 8.78 -18.17 7.96
C SER A 85 9.54 -19.46 7.69
N THR A 86 9.49 -20.41 8.64
CA THR A 86 10.24 -21.69 8.55
C THR A 86 9.35 -22.86 8.16
N ASP A 87 8.27 -22.57 7.45
CA ASP A 87 7.36 -23.60 7.01
C ASP A 87 8.07 -24.54 6.04
N SER A 88 8.19 -25.79 6.47
CA SER A 88 8.89 -26.85 5.76
C SER A 88 7.92 -27.93 5.32
N ILE A 89 8.07 -28.39 4.08
CA ILE A 89 7.24 -29.42 3.49
C ILE A 89 8.10 -30.49 2.84
N THR A 90 7.65 -31.74 2.92
CA THR A 90 8.37 -32.85 2.31
C THR A 90 7.55 -33.46 1.18
N PHE A 91 8.03 -33.28 -0.05
CA PHE A 91 7.47 -33.88 -1.24
C PHE A 91 8.16 -35.19 -1.59
N ILE A 92 7.39 -36.19 -2.03
CA ILE A 92 7.90 -37.39 -2.69
C ILE A 92 7.48 -37.34 -4.15
N ILE A 93 8.45 -37.42 -5.06
CA ILE A 93 8.21 -37.51 -6.50
C ILE A 93 8.74 -38.82 -7.08
N SER A 94 8.16 -39.27 -8.19
CA SER A 94 8.66 -40.45 -8.91
C SER A 94 9.97 -40.14 -9.61
N LYS A 95 10.96 -41.03 -9.40
CA LYS A 95 12.25 -40.94 -10.08
C LYS A 95 12.12 -41.12 -11.59
N GLU A 96 11.36 -42.13 -12.03
CA GLU A 96 11.18 -42.43 -13.45
C GLU A 96 10.47 -41.26 -14.17
N ARG A 97 9.44 -40.68 -13.55
CA ARG A 97 8.74 -39.53 -14.13
C ARG A 97 9.67 -38.33 -14.30
N TYR A 98 10.53 -38.06 -13.32
CA TYR A 98 11.53 -37.00 -13.45
C TYR A 98 12.53 -37.29 -14.58
N GLU A 99 13.11 -38.49 -14.62
CA GLU A 99 14.11 -38.88 -15.61
C GLU A 99 13.53 -38.94 -17.04
N ASP A 100 12.26 -39.30 -17.21
CA ASP A 100 11.62 -39.41 -18.52
C ASP A 100 10.97 -38.12 -19.00
N PHE A 101 10.50 -37.25 -18.10
CA PHE A 101 9.71 -36.07 -18.46
C PHE A 101 10.43 -34.74 -18.23
N VAL A 102 11.37 -34.65 -17.29
CA VAL A 102 12.07 -33.40 -16.96
C VAL A 102 13.49 -33.43 -17.50
N SER A 103 14.30 -34.42 -17.10
CA SER A 103 15.71 -34.53 -17.47
C SER A 103 16.00 -34.38 -18.98
N PRO A 104 15.20 -34.91 -19.92
CA PRO A 104 15.49 -34.78 -21.34
C PRO A 104 15.51 -33.33 -21.84
N PHE A 105 14.69 -32.46 -21.26
CA PHE A 105 14.62 -31.03 -21.61
C PHE A 105 15.78 -30.23 -20.98
N LEU A 106 16.28 -30.69 -19.83
CA LEU A 106 17.38 -30.02 -19.11
C LEU A 106 18.76 -30.40 -19.64
N ASN A 107 18.93 -31.61 -20.20
CA ASN A 107 20.22 -32.14 -20.66
C ASN A 107 20.92 -31.30 -21.74
N SER A 108 20.17 -30.48 -22.49
CA SER A 108 20.69 -29.65 -23.57
C SER A 108 20.98 -28.20 -23.16
N GLN A 109 20.84 -27.87 -21.88
CA GLN A 109 21.01 -26.49 -21.38
C GLN A 109 22.30 -26.38 -20.56
N ASP A 110 23.19 -25.45 -20.94
CA ASP A 110 24.49 -25.24 -20.29
C ASP A 110 24.36 -24.54 -18.91
N ASP A 111 23.22 -23.90 -18.65
CA ASP A 111 22.98 -23.10 -17.44
C ASP A 111 22.51 -23.93 -16.25
N ILE A 112 22.28 -25.24 -16.46
CA ILE A 112 21.85 -26.21 -15.45
C ILE A 112 23.05 -27.05 -15.01
N LEU A 113 23.27 -27.18 -13.70
CA LEU A 113 24.43 -27.92 -13.16
C LEU A 113 24.26 -29.43 -13.24
N VAL A 114 23.09 -29.95 -12.87
CA VAL A 114 22.77 -31.38 -12.89
C VAL A 114 21.35 -31.59 -13.38
N SER A 115 21.23 -32.18 -14.57
CA SER A 115 19.95 -32.49 -15.20
C SER A 115 19.37 -33.86 -14.80
N THR A 116 20.19 -34.75 -14.22
CA THR A 116 19.83 -36.17 -13.98
C THR A 116 19.02 -36.42 -12.71
N ARG A 117 18.85 -35.41 -11.85
CA ARG A 117 18.04 -35.46 -10.64
C ARG A 117 17.63 -34.03 -10.23
N PRO A 118 16.60 -33.87 -9.39
CA PRO A 118 16.31 -32.59 -8.77
C PRO A 118 17.51 -32.06 -7.99
N GLN A 119 17.67 -30.75 -7.98
CA GLN A 119 18.75 -30.05 -7.31
C GLN A 119 18.24 -29.22 -6.13
N GLU A 120 19.19 -28.90 -5.24
CA GLU A 120 18.97 -27.92 -4.18
C GLU A 120 18.91 -26.52 -4.81
N GLY A 121 17.91 -25.74 -4.41
CA GLY A 121 17.60 -24.42 -4.97
C GLY A 121 16.62 -24.42 -6.15
N ASP A 122 16.15 -25.59 -6.62
CA ASP A 122 15.00 -25.65 -7.54
C ASP A 122 13.70 -25.34 -6.78
N LEU A 123 12.65 -24.98 -7.51
CA LEU A 123 11.38 -24.57 -6.90
C LEU A 123 10.24 -25.53 -7.21
N ILE A 124 9.29 -25.58 -6.29
CA ILE A 124 8.03 -26.28 -6.44
C ILE A 124 6.91 -25.31 -6.07
N TYR A 125 6.06 -24.99 -7.04
CA TYR A 125 4.83 -24.26 -6.82
C TYR A 125 3.71 -25.22 -6.47
N PHE A 126 3.00 -24.94 -5.37
CA PHE A 126 1.88 -25.72 -4.87
C PHE A 126 0.55 -24.99 -5.12
N PRO A 127 -0.26 -25.41 -6.12
CA PRO A 127 -1.44 -24.64 -6.55
C PRO A 127 -2.54 -24.51 -5.50
N LEU A 128 -2.63 -25.42 -4.53
CA LEU A 128 -3.72 -25.42 -3.55
C LEU A 128 -3.56 -24.34 -2.48
N ASP A 129 -2.31 -24.01 -2.15
CA ASP A 129 -1.95 -23.01 -1.14
C ASP A 129 -1.40 -21.71 -1.77
N ASN A 130 -1.25 -21.70 -3.11
CA ASN A 130 -0.62 -20.62 -3.87
C ASN A 130 0.79 -20.26 -3.37
N THR A 131 1.52 -21.23 -2.79
CA THR A 131 2.83 -21.02 -2.19
C THR A 131 3.96 -21.62 -3.03
N MET A 132 5.11 -20.95 -3.02
CA MET A 132 6.33 -21.39 -3.67
C MET A 132 7.30 -21.97 -2.62
N PHE A 133 7.81 -23.17 -2.87
CA PHE A 133 8.78 -23.84 -2.01
C PHE A 133 10.13 -24.01 -2.71
N GLU A 134 11.21 -23.67 -2.02
CA GLU A 134 12.58 -23.93 -2.45
C GLU A 134 13.06 -25.29 -1.91
N ILE A 135 13.65 -26.12 -2.76
CA ILE A 135 14.24 -27.40 -2.36
C ILE A 135 15.55 -27.15 -1.62
N LYS A 136 15.56 -27.37 -0.30
CA LYS A 136 16.79 -27.27 0.51
C LYS A 136 17.64 -28.52 0.47
N TYR A 137 17.00 -29.70 0.36
CA TYR A 137 17.71 -30.97 0.36
C TYR A 137 16.99 -32.06 -0.43
N VAL A 138 17.76 -32.78 -1.25
CA VAL A 138 17.27 -33.94 -2.03
C VAL A 138 17.85 -35.23 -1.45
N GLU A 139 17.03 -36.00 -0.74
CA GLU A 139 17.46 -37.25 -0.14
C GLU A 139 17.50 -38.38 -1.18
N ALA A 140 18.71 -38.69 -1.67
CA ALA A 140 18.95 -39.73 -2.69
C ALA A 140 19.11 -41.16 -2.12
N LYS A 141 18.78 -41.38 -0.86
CA LYS A 141 18.98 -42.67 -0.16
C LYS A 141 17.75 -43.21 0.56
N LYS A 142 16.66 -42.44 0.63
CA LYS A 142 15.38 -42.86 1.21
C LYS A 142 14.26 -42.86 0.16
N PRO A 143 13.30 -43.79 0.27
CA PRO A 143 13.34 -44.98 1.13
C PRO A 143 14.46 -45.94 0.69
N PHE A 144 15.07 -46.60 1.68
CA PHE A 144 16.27 -47.43 1.54
C PHE A 144 16.16 -48.40 0.35
N TYR A 145 17.10 -48.35 -0.59
CA TYR A 145 17.21 -49.16 -1.83
C TYR A 145 16.51 -50.53 -1.79
N GLN A 146 15.19 -50.53 -1.96
CA GLN A 146 14.43 -51.77 -2.02
C GLN A 146 14.83 -52.44 -3.33
N LEU A 147 15.26 -53.71 -3.26
CA LEU A 147 15.74 -54.43 -4.44
C LEU A 147 16.93 -53.74 -5.15
N ASN A 148 17.81 -53.05 -4.41
CA ASN A 148 19.01 -52.36 -4.90
C ASN A 148 18.77 -51.19 -5.89
N LYS A 149 17.56 -50.62 -5.95
CA LYS A 149 17.25 -49.47 -6.80
C LYS A 149 16.49 -48.39 -6.00
N LEU A 150 16.71 -47.13 -6.35
CA LEU A 150 15.93 -45.98 -5.86
C LEU A 150 14.78 -45.74 -6.85
N TYR A 151 13.56 -45.55 -6.34
CA TYR A 151 12.35 -45.39 -7.15
C TYR A 151 11.68 -44.01 -7.01
N VAL A 152 12.02 -43.28 -5.95
CA VAL A 152 11.47 -41.96 -5.63
C VAL A 152 12.57 -41.02 -5.17
N TYR A 153 12.33 -39.72 -5.34
CA TYR A 153 13.10 -38.67 -4.67
C TYR A 153 12.28 -38.09 -3.53
N GLN A 154 12.89 -37.97 -2.36
CA GLN A 154 12.33 -37.23 -1.24
C GLN A 154 12.97 -35.84 -1.20
N LEU A 155 12.15 -34.82 -1.26
CA LEU A 155 12.53 -33.42 -1.36
C LEU A 155 12.09 -32.70 -0.09
N SER A 156 13.05 -32.23 0.69
CA SER A 156 12.80 -31.37 1.84
C SER A 156 12.86 -29.92 1.36
N CYS A 157 11.74 -29.24 1.45
CA CYS A 157 11.54 -27.90 0.91
C CYS A 157 11.12 -26.94 2.02
N GLU A 158 11.47 -25.67 1.87
CA GLU A 158 11.04 -24.57 2.74
C GLU A 158 10.35 -23.51 1.88
N VAL A 159 9.46 -22.69 2.46
CA VAL A 159 8.88 -21.55 1.73
C VAL A 159 10.02 -20.69 1.17
N MET A 160 9.88 -20.30 -0.09
CA MET A 160 10.86 -19.46 -0.77
C MET A 160 10.98 -18.10 -0.05
N ASP A 161 12.20 -17.66 0.20
CA ASP A 161 12.52 -16.27 0.46
C ASP A 161 13.02 -15.65 -0.86
N LEU A 162 12.25 -14.71 -1.42
CA LEU A 162 12.53 -14.17 -2.74
C LEU A 162 13.72 -13.21 -2.66
N ALA A 163 14.86 -13.60 -3.24
CA ALA A 163 15.98 -12.69 -3.38
C ALA A 163 15.68 -11.64 -4.46
N ALA A 164 16.11 -10.39 -4.24
CA ALA A 164 15.84 -9.25 -5.13
C ALA A 164 16.31 -9.44 -6.59
N ASP A 165 17.22 -10.38 -6.84
CA ASP A 165 17.83 -10.66 -8.16
C ASP A 165 17.32 -11.97 -8.81
N ASP A 166 16.39 -12.71 -8.18
CA ASP A 166 15.82 -13.92 -8.76
C ASP A 166 14.63 -13.57 -9.68
N ASN A 167 14.67 -14.06 -10.92
CA ASN A 167 13.63 -13.81 -11.91
C ASN A 167 12.79 -15.06 -12.16
N ILE A 168 11.49 -14.97 -11.88
CA ILE A 168 10.50 -16.02 -12.18
C ILE A 168 9.59 -15.48 -13.28
N ASP A 169 9.68 -16.10 -14.45
CA ASP A 169 8.93 -15.70 -15.65
C ASP A 169 8.52 -16.95 -16.41
N THR A 170 7.46 -17.58 -15.94
CA THR A 170 6.93 -18.79 -16.54
C THR A 170 5.77 -18.46 -17.48
N SER A 171 5.46 -19.39 -18.36
CA SER A 171 4.24 -19.29 -19.19
C SER A 171 2.93 -19.54 -18.43
N ILE A 172 2.97 -19.69 -17.10
CA ILE A 172 1.83 -20.05 -16.25
C ILE A 172 1.48 -18.85 -15.35
N PRO A 173 0.36 -18.15 -15.60
CA PRO A 173 -0.02 -16.95 -14.84
C PRO A 173 -0.09 -17.17 -13.33
N GLU A 174 -0.60 -18.32 -12.87
CA GLU A 174 -0.76 -18.59 -11.44
C GLU A 174 0.59 -18.67 -10.71
N VAL A 175 1.63 -19.15 -11.39
CA VAL A 175 2.99 -19.24 -10.82
C VAL A 175 3.62 -17.87 -10.74
N ASP A 176 3.50 -17.08 -11.80
CA ASP A 176 4.05 -15.73 -11.90
C ASP A 176 3.36 -14.75 -10.92
N GLU A 177 2.06 -14.93 -10.67
CA GLU A 177 1.32 -14.15 -9.68
C GLU A 177 1.69 -14.53 -8.23
N SER A 178 2.01 -15.79 -7.94
CA SER A 178 2.39 -16.22 -6.58
C SER A 178 3.66 -15.54 -6.04
N VAL A 179 4.53 -15.09 -6.94
CA VAL A 179 5.80 -14.40 -6.64
C VAL A 179 5.58 -12.96 -6.21
N ILE A 180 4.46 -12.38 -6.63
CA ILE A 180 4.13 -10.98 -6.43
C ILE A 180 3.69 -10.70 -4.99
N ASP A 181 3.02 -11.65 -4.34
CA ASP A 181 2.45 -11.47 -3.01
C ASP A 181 3.50 -11.39 -1.88
N PHE A 182 4.77 -11.70 -2.16
CA PHE A 182 5.86 -11.66 -1.16
C PHE A 182 6.73 -10.39 -1.23
N ALA A 183 6.51 -9.51 -2.20
CA ALA A 183 7.28 -8.27 -2.33
C ALA A 183 6.55 -7.09 -1.66
N TYR A 184 7.30 -6.16 -1.07
CA TYR A 184 6.73 -4.88 -0.59
C TYR A 184 6.12 -4.11 -1.76
N ILE A 185 4.78 -4.05 -1.82
CA ILE A 185 4.02 -3.37 -2.87
C ILE A 185 3.53 -2.01 -2.36
N VAL A 186 3.84 -0.97 -3.12
CA VAL A 186 3.20 0.35 -2.95
C VAL A 186 2.12 0.53 -4.01
N LYS A 187 0.94 0.96 -3.59
CA LYS A 187 -0.18 1.33 -4.46
C LYS A 187 -0.12 2.83 -4.74
N LEU A 188 -0.08 3.19 -6.01
CA LEU A 188 -0.13 4.57 -6.49
C LEU A 188 -1.49 4.77 -7.17
N THR A 189 -2.34 5.63 -6.60
CA THR A 189 -3.60 6.03 -7.24
C THR A 189 -3.30 7.10 -8.29
N MET A 190 -3.69 6.82 -9.52
CA MET A 190 -3.37 7.63 -10.68
C MET A 190 -4.52 8.54 -11.09
N ALA A 191 -4.19 9.72 -11.61
CA ALA A 191 -5.14 10.67 -12.16
C ALA A 191 -5.78 10.18 -13.45
N SER A 192 -7.06 10.53 -13.61
CA SER A 192 -7.80 10.30 -14.82
C SER A 192 -7.70 11.51 -15.76
N ALA A 193 -8.03 11.33 -17.03
CA ALA A 193 -7.99 12.42 -18.02
C ALA A 193 -9.14 13.43 -17.81
N ALA A 194 -10.23 13.01 -17.20
CA ALA A 194 -11.38 13.84 -16.91
C ALA A 194 -11.42 14.10 -15.40
N ALA A 195 -11.02 15.30 -14.98
CA ALA A 195 -11.19 15.73 -13.61
C ALA A 195 -12.26 16.83 -13.56
N GLU A 196 -13.23 16.66 -12.67
CA GLU A 196 -14.31 17.58 -12.40
C GLU A 196 -13.88 18.60 -11.35
N THR A 197 -14.00 19.88 -11.69
CA THR A 197 -13.73 20.97 -10.75
C THR A 197 -14.87 21.11 -9.77
N ALA A 198 -14.54 21.26 -8.49
CA ALA A 198 -15.52 21.54 -7.45
C ALA A 198 -16.26 22.86 -7.75
N THR A 199 -17.56 22.89 -7.49
CA THR A 199 -18.38 24.09 -7.67
C THR A 199 -19.15 24.40 -6.41
N ALA A 200 -19.16 25.69 -6.04
CA ALA A 200 -19.89 26.18 -4.88
C ALA A 200 -20.46 27.55 -5.18
N ASN A 201 -21.54 27.91 -4.48
CA ASN A 201 -22.04 29.27 -4.45
C ASN A 201 -22.30 29.72 -3.01
N VAL A 202 -22.46 31.03 -2.86
CA VAL A 202 -22.75 31.67 -1.58
C VAL A 202 -23.69 32.84 -1.82
N GLN A 203 -24.57 33.10 -0.85
CA GLN A 203 -25.44 34.29 -0.82
C GLN A 203 -25.04 35.19 0.36
N ILE A 204 -25.55 36.41 0.39
CA ILE A 204 -25.36 37.28 1.55
C ILE A 204 -26.13 36.69 2.73
N ALA A 205 -25.60 36.80 3.95
CA ALA A 205 -26.25 36.24 5.13
C ALA A 205 -27.64 36.83 5.40
N GLU A 206 -27.83 38.11 5.07
CA GLU A 206 -29.12 38.81 5.17
C GLU A 206 -30.20 38.17 4.29
N ASP A 207 -29.89 37.90 3.03
CA ASP A 207 -30.82 37.33 2.02
C ASP A 207 -31.30 35.92 2.40
N LEU A 208 -30.52 35.20 3.20
CA LEU A 208 -30.88 33.87 3.71
C LEU A 208 -31.81 33.94 4.94
N SER A 209 -31.91 35.11 5.57
CA SER A 209 -32.70 35.33 6.76
C SER A 209 -34.04 36.00 6.45
N SER A 210 -35.01 35.92 7.37
CA SER A 210 -36.24 36.71 7.27
C SER A 210 -36.13 38.09 7.92
N LEU A 211 -34.92 38.51 8.29
CA LEU A 211 -34.64 39.73 9.03
C LEU A 211 -34.04 40.78 8.10
N THR A 212 -34.39 42.05 8.31
CA THR A 212 -33.91 43.20 7.50
C THR A 212 -32.82 44.00 8.20
N SER A 213 -32.30 43.51 9.32
CA SER A 213 -31.26 44.17 10.11
C SER A 213 -30.58 43.19 11.03
N GLY A 214 -29.26 43.29 11.15
CA GLY A 214 -28.46 42.50 12.06
C GLY A 214 -27.05 42.29 11.51
N ASN A 215 -26.16 41.86 12.40
CA ASN A 215 -24.80 41.49 12.02
C ASN A 215 -24.68 39.97 11.89
N SER A 216 -23.59 39.56 11.25
CA SER A 216 -23.16 38.17 11.13
C SER A 216 -21.80 38.00 11.79
N VAL A 217 -21.48 36.78 12.24
CA VAL A 217 -20.16 36.47 12.77
C VAL A 217 -19.18 36.37 11.60
N SER A 218 -18.43 37.43 11.35
CA SER A 218 -17.51 37.49 10.22
C SER A 218 -16.19 36.77 10.50
N LYS A 219 -15.71 36.81 11.74
CA LYS A 219 -14.43 36.23 12.14
C LYS A 219 -14.50 35.75 13.59
N ILE A 220 -13.77 34.68 13.91
CA ILE A 220 -13.54 34.25 15.28
C ILE A 220 -12.04 34.37 15.53
N ASP A 221 -11.67 35.22 16.48
CA ASP A 221 -10.28 35.37 16.92
C ASP A 221 -10.00 34.42 18.07
N LEU A 222 -9.03 33.54 17.88
CA LEU A 222 -8.51 32.66 18.91
C LEU A 222 -7.56 33.46 19.80
N ILE A 223 -7.86 33.53 21.09
CA ILE A 223 -7.07 34.27 22.09
C ILE A 223 -6.11 33.31 22.80
N ASN A 224 -6.57 32.10 23.08
CA ASN A 224 -5.77 31.04 23.69
C ASN A 224 -6.11 29.73 23.00
N ASP A 225 -5.08 29.04 22.50
CA ASP A 225 -5.16 27.76 21.80
C ASP A 225 -5.50 26.60 22.73
N GLY A 226 -5.29 26.78 24.04
CA GLY A 226 -5.43 25.74 25.05
C GLY A 226 -4.49 24.57 24.81
N THR A 227 -4.51 23.58 25.70
CA THR A 227 -3.62 22.42 25.60
C THR A 227 -4.30 21.14 26.06
N GLY A 228 -3.77 19.99 25.63
CA GLY A 228 -4.18 18.68 26.10
C GLY A 228 -5.44 18.11 25.46
N TYR A 229 -5.90 18.64 24.33
CA TYR A 229 -7.05 18.06 23.63
C TYR A 229 -6.64 16.79 22.90
N THR A 230 -7.33 15.68 23.16
CA THR A 230 -7.14 14.41 22.43
C THR A 230 -8.19 14.18 21.34
N THR A 231 -9.25 14.98 21.36
CA THR A 231 -10.29 15.05 20.32
C THR A 231 -10.61 16.52 20.04
N PRO A 232 -10.97 16.90 18.80
CA PRO A 232 -11.36 18.28 18.50
C PRO A 232 -12.47 18.78 19.44
N PRO A 233 -12.30 19.93 20.12
CA PRO A 233 -13.30 20.45 21.05
C PRO A 233 -14.53 20.98 20.30
N LEU A 234 -15.68 21.02 21.00
CA LEU A 234 -16.91 21.60 20.48
C LEU A 234 -16.89 23.12 20.67
N ILE A 235 -17.20 23.85 19.59
CA ILE A 235 -17.36 25.30 19.59
C ILE A 235 -18.84 25.63 19.70
N GLY A 236 -19.26 26.11 20.86
CA GLY A 236 -20.57 26.70 21.08
C GLY A 236 -20.54 28.20 20.83
N ILE A 237 -21.48 28.71 20.05
CA ILE A 237 -21.71 30.15 19.86
C ILE A 237 -23.10 30.45 20.41
N SER A 238 -23.23 31.51 21.20
CA SER A 238 -24.55 31.91 21.73
C SER A 238 -25.54 32.17 20.59
N THR A 239 -26.81 31.83 20.83
CA THR A 239 -27.88 31.99 19.84
C THR A 239 -28.11 33.46 19.49
N ALA A 240 -28.53 33.73 18.25
CA ALA A 240 -28.94 35.07 17.86
C ALA A 240 -30.15 35.54 18.71
N PRO A 241 -30.24 36.83 19.12
CA PRO A 241 -31.29 37.32 20.02
C PRO A 241 -32.72 37.29 19.45
N SER A 242 -32.88 37.09 18.14
CA SER A 242 -34.15 37.13 17.41
C SER A 242 -34.36 35.83 16.60
N THR A 243 -35.37 35.76 15.73
CA THR A 243 -35.61 34.67 14.75
C THR A 243 -34.50 34.57 13.67
N GLY A 244 -33.28 34.98 14.02
CA GLY A 244 -32.11 34.96 13.16
C GLY A 244 -31.52 33.57 13.02
N ILE A 245 -30.46 33.49 12.22
CA ILE A 245 -29.75 32.25 11.93
C ILE A 245 -28.57 32.16 12.89
N ASN A 246 -28.46 31.06 13.62
CA ASN A 246 -27.35 30.84 14.54
C ASN A 246 -26.06 30.57 13.77
N ALA A 247 -24.97 31.16 14.24
CA ALA A 247 -23.64 30.88 13.73
C ALA A 247 -23.13 29.52 14.23
N THR A 248 -22.35 28.84 13.41
CA THR A 248 -21.69 27.57 13.73
C THR A 248 -20.24 27.60 13.27
N ALA A 249 -19.36 26.95 14.04
CA ALA A 249 -17.92 26.91 13.76
C ALA A 249 -17.31 25.58 14.25
N VAL A 250 -16.11 25.29 13.79
CA VAL A 250 -15.35 24.07 14.12
C VAL A 250 -13.90 24.43 14.43
N ALA A 251 -13.31 23.70 15.38
CA ALA A 251 -11.90 23.84 15.72
C ALA A 251 -11.03 22.99 14.79
N ILE A 252 -9.93 23.56 14.33
CA ILE A 252 -8.85 22.85 13.64
C ILE A 252 -7.70 22.67 14.63
N MET A 253 -7.22 21.44 14.76
CA MET A 253 -6.23 21.05 15.77
C MET A 253 -4.84 21.02 15.17
N THR A 254 -3.84 21.31 16.00
CA THR A 254 -2.42 21.08 15.71
C THR A 254 -1.77 20.31 16.85
N SER A 255 -0.79 19.47 16.54
CA SER A 255 0.16 18.95 17.53
C SER A 255 1.46 19.75 17.42
N ARG A 256 2.22 19.82 18.52
CA ARG A 256 3.58 20.37 18.56
C ARG A 256 4.47 19.42 19.35
N SER A 257 5.73 19.28 18.95
CA SER A 257 6.71 18.45 19.66
C SER A 257 6.86 18.93 21.12
N GLY A 258 6.95 17.98 22.05
CA GLY A 258 7.10 18.27 23.49
C GLY A 258 5.81 18.64 24.23
N GLN A 259 4.62 18.49 23.62
CA GLN A 259 3.34 18.65 24.31
C GLN A 259 2.53 17.35 24.35
N VAL A 260 1.88 17.08 25.48
CA VAL A 260 0.91 15.97 25.59
C VAL A 260 -0.43 16.43 25.02
N GLY A 261 -0.86 15.83 23.92
CA GLY A 261 -2.11 16.16 23.21
C GLY A 261 -1.96 17.28 22.17
N SER A 262 -3.10 17.74 21.64
CA SER A 262 -3.18 18.80 20.61
C SER A 262 -3.68 20.12 21.20
N SER A 263 -3.35 21.23 20.53
CA SER A 263 -3.92 22.56 20.76
C SER A 263 -4.78 23.00 19.57
N ILE A 264 -5.59 24.05 19.74
CA ILE A 264 -6.38 24.62 18.64
C ILE A 264 -5.46 25.51 17.80
N ASP A 265 -5.32 25.20 16.51
CA ASP A 265 -4.58 26.06 15.57
C ASP A 265 -5.43 27.28 15.17
N LYS A 266 -6.67 27.01 14.78
CA LYS A 266 -7.64 28.02 14.33
C LYS A 266 -9.07 27.53 14.47
N ILE A 267 -10.01 28.47 14.45
CA ILE A 267 -11.44 28.19 14.44
C ILE A 267 -11.99 28.66 13.10
N LEU A 268 -12.60 27.74 12.36
CA LEU A 268 -13.21 28.03 11.06
C LEU A 268 -14.72 28.09 11.18
N ILE A 269 -15.34 29.09 10.56
CA ILE A 269 -16.79 29.31 10.59
C ILE A 269 -17.44 28.46 9.50
N THR A 270 -18.42 27.64 9.87
CA THR A 270 -19.22 26.84 8.93
C THR A 270 -20.50 27.56 8.51
N ASN A 271 -21.09 28.34 9.43
CA ASN A 271 -22.19 29.24 9.14
C ASN A 271 -21.97 30.54 9.92
N PRO A 272 -21.80 31.69 9.25
CA PRO A 272 -21.67 33.01 9.90
C PRO A 272 -22.91 33.44 10.69
N GLY A 273 -24.07 32.84 10.41
CA GLY A 273 -25.36 33.25 10.98
C GLY A 273 -25.78 34.65 10.55
N PHE A 274 -26.91 35.13 11.06
CA PHE A 274 -27.40 36.49 10.83
C PHE A 274 -28.38 36.90 11.94
N GLY A 275 -28.39 38.19 12.28
CA GLY A 275 -29.32 38.75 13.28
C GLY A 275 -28.68 39.05 14.64
N TYR A 276 -27.35 39.07 14.72
CA TYR A 276 -26.62 39.41 15.95
C TYR A 276 -26.59 40.92 16.16
N THR A 277 -27.11 41.39 17.30
CA THR A 277 -27.06 42.80 17.72
C THR A 277 -25.99 43.07 18.76
N GLU A 278 -25.56 42.02 19.47
CA GLU A 278 -24.44 42.03 20.41
C GLU A 278 -23.45 40.93 20.02
N VAL A 279 -22.18 41.11 20.39
CA VAL A 279 -21.13 40.14 20.10
C VAL A 279 -21.45 38.82 20.82
N PRO A 280 -21.57 37.68 20.10
CA PRO A 280 -21.93 36.44 20.72
C PRO A 280 -20.80 35.89 21.59
N THR A 281 -21.18 35.19 22.66
CA THR A 281 -20.23 34.50 23.53
C THR A 281 -19.81 33.18 22.90
N ILE A 282 -18.50 32.92 22.84
CA ILE A 282 -17.94 31.65 22.37
C ILE A 282 -17.57 30.79 23.58
N THR A 283 -18.09 29.56 23.61
CA THR A 283 -17.75 28.55 24.60
C THR A 283 -17.03 27.40 23.92
N ILE A 284 -15.82 27.09 24.37
CA ILE A 284 -15.03 25.96 23.87
C ILE A 284 -15.05 24.88 24.94
N ARG A 285 -15.56 23.70 24.59
CA ARG A 285 -15.65 22.57 25.53
C ARG A 285 -15.02 21.31 24.96
N SER A 286 -14.22 20.63 25.77
CA SER A 286 -13.74 19.29 25.44
C SER A 286 -14.90 18.30 25.38
N GLN A 287 -14.84 17.35 24.45
CA GLN A 287 -15.85 16.30 24.30
C GLN A 287 -15.69 15.17 25.32
N ASN A 288 -14.46 14.86 25.70
CA ASN A 288 -14.11 13.76 26.59
C ASN A 288 -13.57 14.25 27.94
N ALA A 289 -13.80 15.52 28.27
CA ALA A 289 -13.27 16.19 29.47
C ALA A 289 -11.74 16.22 29.59
N VAL A 290 -11.01 16.00 28.48
CA VAL A 290 -9.56 16.13 28.39
C VAL A 290 -9.20 17.35 27.55
N GLY A 291 -8.30 18.19 28.07
CA GLY A 291 -7.88 19.46 27.46
C GLY A 291 -8.66 20.67 27.97
N THR A 292 -7.94 21.78 28.20
CA THR A 292 -8.50 23.00 28.81
C THR A 292 -7.79 24.26 28.32
N GLY A 293 -8.36 25.42 28.67
CA GLY A 293 -7.67 26.71 28.53
C GLY A 293 -7.91 27.44 27.20
N ALA A 294 -8.65 26.87 26.26
CA ALA A 294 -8.95 27.55 25.01
C ALA A 294 -9.96 28.69 25.21
N ALA A 295 -9.69 29.83 24.58
CA ALA A 295 -10.55 31.00 24.62
C ALA A 295 -10.58 31.69 23.25
N ALA A 296 -11.75 32.14 22.82
CA ALA A 296 -11.93 32.85 21.55
C ALA A 296 -13.02 33.92 21.66
N THR A 297 -12.98 34.90 20.77
CA THR A 297 -13.99 35.96 20.66
C THR A 297 -14.52 36.07 19.24
N ALA A 298 -15.82 36.31 19.10
CA ALA A 298 -16.44 36.57 17.82
C ALA A 298 -16.28 38.05 17.43
N ILE A 299 -16.14 38.30 16.14
CA ILE A 299 -16.27 39.62 15.54
C ILE A 299 -17.51 39.58 14.67
N ILE A 300 -18.41 40.55 14.87
CA ILE A 300 -19.61 40.69 14.07
C ILE A 300 -19.50 41.91 13.15
N ASN A 301 -19.95 41.77 11.91
CA ASN A 301 -20.01 42.86 10.93
C ASN A 301 -21.30 42.80 10.11
N GLU A 302 -21.65 43.93 9.50
CA GLU A 302 -22.73 44.00 8.52
C GLU A 302 -22.24 43.56 7.14
N GLY A 303 -23.14 42.97 6.34
CA GLY A 303 -22.84 42.55 4.97
C GLY A 303 -21.81 41.41 4.89
N SER A 304 -21.84 40.44 5.81
CA SER A 304 -21.05 39.20 5.66
C SER A 304 -21.77 38.18 4.78
N LEU A 305 -21.01 37.22 4.29
CA LEU A 305 -21.53 36.10 3.51
C LEU A 305 -22.25 35.07 4.39
N GLY A 306 -23.19 34.34 3.81
CA GLY A 306 -23.88 33.22 4.44
C GLY A 306 -23.07 31.92 4.40
N ALA A 307 -23.68 30.80 4.77
CA ALA A 307 -23.04 29.49 4.62
C ALA A 307 -22.81 29.14 3.14
N PHE A 308 -21.71 28.46 2.84
CA PHE A 308 -21.46 27.94 1.49
C PHE A 308 -22.45 26.85 1.13
N ASN A 309 -22.90 26.86 -0.12
CA ASN A 309 -23.65 25.78 -0.73
C ASN A 309 -22.75 25.09 -1.77
N LEU A 310 -22.25 23.92 -1.41
CA LEU A 310 -21.44 23.09 -2.30
C LEU A 310 -22.35 22.38 -3.31
N LEU A 311 -22.17 22.70 -4.59
CA LEU A 311 -22.98 22.16 -5.69
C LEU A 311 -22.38 20.86 -6.24
N GLY A 312 -21.05 20.75 -6.23
CA GLY A 312 -20.31 19.54 -6.58
C GLY A 312 -18.94 19.55 -5.92
N GLY A 313 -18.54 18.41 -5.35
CA GLY A 313 -17.25 18.26 -4.66
C GLY A 313 -16.04 18.18 -5.60
N GLY A 314 -16.28 18.02 -6.90
CA GLY A 314 -15.24 17.68 -7.87
C GLY A 314 -14.55 16.36 -7.52
N ASP A 315 -13.51 16.01 -8.26
CA ASP A 315 -12.72 14.82 -8.01
C ASP A 315 -11.22 15.08 -8.22
N GLN A 316 -10.40 14.10 -7.81
CA GLN A 316 -8.95 14.08 -8.09
C GLN A 316 -8.16 15.27 -7.52
N TYR A 317 -8.60 15.84 -6.40
CA TYR A 317 -7.81 16.83 -5.67
C TYR A 317 -6.70 16.15 -4.85
N PRO A 318 -5.41 16.38 -5.17
CA PRO A 318 -4.29 15.84 -4.39
C PRO A 318 -4.09 16.57 -3.06
N SER A 319 -4.56 17.81 -2.98
CA SER A 319 -4.52 18.66 -1.79
C SER A 319 -5.71 19.61 -1.80
N ALA A 320 -6.01 20.23 -0.66
CA ALA A 320 -7.11 21.16 -0.51
C ALA A 320 -6.98 22.34 -1.50
N PRO A 321 -7.91 22.52 -2.46
CA PRO A 321 -7.82 23.60 -3.45
C PRO A 321 -8.09 24.97 -2.83
N ASN A 322 -7.51 26.01 -3.43
CA ASN A 322 -7.78 27.38 -3.04
C ASN A 322 -9.18 27.83 -3.52
N VAL A 323 -9.84 28.65 -2.69
CA VAL A 323 -11.16 29.22 -2.98
C VAL A 323 -11.04 30.71 -3.19
N ALA A 324 -11.23 31.15 -4.43
CA ALA A 324 -11.27 32.57 -4.77
C ALA A 324 -12.71 33.09 -4.68
N ILE A 325 -12.91 34.11 -3.85
CA ILE A 325 -14.17 34.82 -3.68
C ILE A 325 -13.99 36.24 -4.22
N THR A 326 -14.93 36.74 -5.01
CA THR A 326 -14.83 38.12 -5.53
C THR A 326 -14.74 39.12 -4.38
N THR A 327 -13.90 40.14 -4.56
CA THR A 327 -13.60 41.15 -3.53
C THR A 327 -14.85 41.91 -3.11
N ALA A 328 -14.91 42.33 -1.85
CA ALA A 328 -15.95 43.19 -1.35
C ALA A 328 -15.93 44.58 -2.05
N PRO A 329 -17.07 45.29 -2.10
CA PRO A 329 -17.12 46.69 -2.54
C PRO A 329 -16.13 47.59 -1.77
N THR A 330 -15.82 48.77 -2.32
CA THR A 330 -14.87 49.71 -1.71
C THR A 330 -15.25 50.03 -0.26
N GLY A 331 -14.33 49.77 0.68
CA GLY A 331 -14.54 49.96 2.11
C GLY A 331 -14.98 48.69 2.86
N GLY A 332 -15.24 47.58 2.16
CA GLY A 332 -15.52 46.27 2.74
C GLY A 332 -14.27 45.44 3.06
N ILE A 333 -14.50 44.30 3.71
CA ILE A 333 -13.47 43.31 4.06
C ILE A 333 -13.70 42.07 3.20
N ASN A 334 -12.66 41.62 2.50
CA ASN A 334 -12.75 40.42 1.65
C ASN A 334 -12.97 39.16 2.49
N ALA A 335 -13.84 38.29 1.99
CA ALA A 335 -14.00 36.95 2.54
C ALA A 335 -12.85 36.03 2.13
N THR A 336 -12.45 35.14 3.03
CA THR A 336 -11.43 34.11 2.84
C THR A 336 -11.92 32.77 3.39
N ALA A 337 -11.62 31.68 2.69
CA ALA A 337 -12.11 30.35 3.03
C ALA A 337 -11.08 29.26 2.74
N GLU A 338 -11.26 28.12 3.40
CA GLU A 338 -10.46 26.91 3.23
C GLU A 338 -11.37 25.74 2.87
N THR A 339 -10.89 24.86 2.02
CA THR A 339 -11.58 23.63 1.61
C THR A 339 -11.13 22.45 2.47
N LEU A 340 -12.04 21.49 2.64
CA LEU A 340 -11.77 20.20 3.25
C LEU A 340 -11.97 19.12 2.19
N ILE A 341 -10.98 18.25 2.00
CA ILE A 341 -11.06 17.11 1.08
C ILE A 341 -11.20 15.80 1.86
N ASN A 342 -11.89 14.82 1.27
CA ASN A 342 -11.92 13.45 1.81
C ASN A 342 -10.72 12.61 1.30
N THR A 343 -10.64 11.38 1.80
CA THR A 343 -9.69 10.36 1.35
C THR A 343 -9.92 9.91 -0.09
N SER A 344 -11.03 10.28 -0.72
CA SER A 344 -11.33 10.01 -2.14
C SER A 344 -10.90 11.14 -3.08
N GLY A 345 -10.66 12.35 -2.56
CA GLY A 345 -10.13 13.51 -3.32
C GLY A 345 -11.21 14.46 -3.77
N GLU A 346 -12.34 14.43 -3.06
CA GLU A 346 -13.50 15.28 -3.30
C GLU A 346 -13.55 16.35 -2.20
N VAL A 347 -13.88 17.58 -2.57
CA VAL A 347 -14.18 18.65 -1.62
C VAL A 347 -15.47 18.31 -0.89
N THR A 348 -15.39 18.14 0.43
CA THR A 348 -16.54 17.79 1.28
C THR A 348 -17.14 19.00 2.00
N ALA A 349 -16.33 20.03 2.25
CA ALA A 349 -16.79 21.25 2.90
C ALA A 349 -15.90 22.44 2.53
N ILE A 350 -16.48 23.64 2.61
CA ILE A 350 -15.77 24.91 2.54
C ILE A 350 -16.10 25.68 3.81
N ARG A 351 -15.09 26.21 4.48
CA ARG A 351 -15.23 26.88 5.78
C ARG A 351 -14.55 28.23 5.74
N TYR A 352 -15.14 29.25 6.35
CA TYR A 352 -14.57 30.59 6.38
C TYR A 352 -13.45 30.69 7.41
N THR A 353 -12.33 31.26 6.99
CA THR A 353 -11.38 31.92 7.89
C THR A 353 -11.85 33.35 8.20
N ASN A 354 -12.50 33.99 7.22
CA ASN A 354 -13.20 35.27 7.38
C ASN A 354 -14.39 35.30 6.42
N ALA A 355 -15.61 35.47 6.92
CA ALA A 355 -16.81 35.59 6.08
C ALA A 355 -16.97 36.96 5.40
N GLY A 356 -16.03 37.88 5.66
CA GLY A 356 -15.98 39.20 5.06
C GLY A 356 -17.00 40.18 5.66
N ALA A 357 -17.00 41.40 5.15
CA ALA A 357 -17.91 42.48 5.56
C ALA A 357 -18.16 43.46 4.41
N GLY A 358 -19.34 44.09 4.41
CA GLY A 358 -19.72 45.10 3.42
C GLY A 358 -20.10 44.57 2.04
N TYR A 359 -20.38 43.27 1.89
CA TYR A 359 -20.95 42.71 0.67
C TYR A 359 -22.40 43.17 0.50
N THR A 360 -22.70 43.75 -0.66
CA THR A 360 -24.05 44.22 -1.05
C THR A 360 -24.68 43.38 -2.16
N LEU A 361 -23.87 42.53 -2.80
CA LEU A 361 -24.29 41.53 -3.79
C LEU A 361 -23.59 40.21 -3.49
N ALA A 362 -24.26 39.10 -3.80
CA ALA A 362 -23.68 37.77 -3.67
C ALA A 362 -22.41 37.66 -4.55
N PRO A 363 -21.25 37.29 -3.98
CA PRO A 363 -20.00 37.18 -4.73
C PRO A 363 -19.97 35.93 -5.61
N ASN A 364 -19.13 35.96 -6.64
CA ASN A 364 -18.80 34.74 -7.38
C ASN A 364 -17.72 33.96 -6.62
N VAL A 365 -17.89 32.64 -6.55
CA VAL A 365 -16.96 31.71 -5.89
C VAL A 365 -16.38 30.79 -6.95
N THR A 366 -15.07 30.78 -7.08
CA THR A 366 -14.34 29.88 -7.99
C THR A 366 -13.34 29.07 -7.18
N ILE A 367 -13.35 27.76 -7.39
CA ILE A 367 -12.41 26.83 -6.77
C ILE A 367 -11.39 26.45 -7.83
N ASP A 368 -10.12 26.39 -7.46
CA ASP A 368 -9.07 25.99 -8.39
C ASP A 368 -9.34 24.59 -8.95
N ALA A 369 -8.99 24.39 -10.22
CA ALA A 369 -9.18 23.11 -10.89
C ALA A 369 -8.26 22.03 -10.28
N PRO A 370 -8.72 20.78 -10.19
CA PRO A 370 -7.88 19.66 -9.78
C PRO A 370 -6.77 19.43 -10.80
N VAL A 371 -5.74 18.71 -10.39
CA VAL A 371 -4.62 18.41 -11.28
C VAL A 371 -5.06 17.36 -12.31
N THR A 372 -5.24 17.76 -13.56
CA THR A 372 -5.67 16.84 -14.62
C THR A 372 -4.62 15.74 -14.88
N GLY A 373 -5.04 14.49 -15.01
CA GLY A 373 -4.17 13.40 -15.42
C GLY A 373 -3.76 13.51 -16.89
N VAL A 374 -2.51 13.15 -17.18
CA VAL A 374 -2.12 12.73 -18.53
C VAL A 374 -2.44 11.24 -18.61
N VAL A 375 -3.01 10.77 -19.73
CA VAL A 375 -3.34 9.36 -19.95
C VAL A 375 -2.95 9.03 -21.37
N THR A 376 -1.94 8.18 -21.56
CA THR A 376 -1.41 7.86 -22.89
C THR A 376 -1.49 6.38 -23.26
N ALA A 377 -1.37 5.47 -22.29
CA ALA A 377 -1.47 4.02 -22.45
C ALA A 377 -1.71 3.34 -21.09
N ASN A 378 -1.90 2.03 -21.04
CA ASN A 378 -1.90 1.25 -19.80
C ASN A 378 -0.48 0.80 -19.45
N TYR A 379 -0.17 0.72 -18.15
CA TYR A 379 1.09 0.14 -17.70
C TYR A 379 1.11 -1.38 -18.00
N GLU A 380 2.28 -1.90 -18.34
CA GLU A 380 2.54 -3.33 -18.59
C GLU A 380 3.24 -3.96 -17.38
N GLN A 381 2.93 -5.23 -17.12
CA GLN A 381 3.53 -5.94 -15.98
C GLN A 381 5.05 -6.11 -16.16
N LYS A 382 5.80 -6.09 -15.06
CA LYS A 382 7.27 -6.18 -15.00
C LYS A 382 7.99 -5.02 -15.69
N GLU A 383 7.30 -4.00 -16.20
CA GLU A 383 7.95 -2.86 -16.82
C GLU A 383 8.60 -1.95 -15.76
N LEU A 384 9.68 -1.27 -16.16
CA LEU A 384 10.32 -0.25 -15.34
C LEU A 384 9.55 1.08 -15.49
N VAL A 385 9.09 1.65 -14.40
CA VAL A 385 8.50 2.99 -14.36
C VAL A 385 9.43 3.99 -13.68
N ARG A 386 9.29 5.27 -14.03
CA ARG A 386 10.04 6.36 -13.41
C ARG A 386 9.20 7.59 -13.10
N GLY A 387 9.38 8.14 -11.91
CA GLY A 387 8.90 9.46 -11.51
C GLY A 387 9.69 10.55 -12.21
N VAL A 388 9.02 11.43 -12.96
CA VAL A 388 9.66 12.50 -13.74
C VAL A 388 10.30 13.55 -12.84
N SER A 389 9.70 13.82 -11.67
CA SER A 389 10.17 14.86 -10.76
C SER A 389 11.23 14.35 -9.79
N THR A 390 10.97 13.20 -9.17
CA THR A 390 11.88 12.59 -8.18
C THR A 390 13.02 11.82 -8.83
N GLY A 391 12.82 11.34 -10.06
CA GLY A 391 13.72 10.38 -10.70
C GLY A 391 13.58 8.96 -10.16
N THR A 392 12.66 8.72 -9.21
CA THR A 392 12.42 7.43 -8.57
C THR A 392 12.05 6.38 -9.61
N THR A 393 12.69 5.22 -9.58
CA THR A 393 12.37 4.07 -10.43
C THR A 393 11.73 2.96 -9.62
N ALA A 394 10.81 2.21 -10.23
CA ALA A 394 10.20 1.03 -9.63
C ALA A 394 9.73 0.07 -10.73
N TYR A 395 9.46 -1.19 -10.38
CA TYR A 395 8.90 -2.16 -11.31
C TYR A 395 7.39 -2.27 -11.13
N VAL A 396 6.66 -2.39 -12.24
CA VAL A 396 5.21 -2.58 -12.22
C VAL A 396 4.89 -4.01 -11.86
N VAL A 397 4.18 -4.15 -10.75
CA VAL A 397 3.67 -5.42 -10.24
C VAL A 397 2.30 -5.72 -10.85
N GLY A 398 1.47 -4.69 -10.98
CA GLY A 398 0.15 -4.80 -11.57
C GLY A 398 -0.47 -3.43 -11.82
N TRP A 399 -1.35 -3.38 -12.81
CA TRP A 399 -2.07 -2.16 -13.18
C TRP A 399 -3.56 -2.43 -13.27
N ASP A 400 -4.32 -1.74 -12.43
CA ASP A 400 -5.78 -1.69 -12.55
C ASP A 400 -6.15 -0.46 -13.39
N SER A 401 -6.59 -0.68 -14.63
CA SER A 401 -6.98 0.41 -15.53
C SER A 401 -8.32 1.05 -15.19
N ASP A 402 -9.19 0.32 -14.50
CA ASP A 402 -10.55 0.74 -14.14
C ASP A 402 -10.49 1.61 -12.88
N ASP A 403 -9.83 1.10 -11.83
CA ASP A 403 -9.65 1.82 -10.56
C ASP A 403 -8.42 2.73 -10.54
N ARG A 404 -7.59 2.68 -11.59
CA ARG A 404 -6.39 3.53 -11.76
C ARG A 404 -5.37 3.35 -10.65
N ILE A 405 -5.15 2.11 -10.24
CA ILE A 405 -4.20 1.77 -9.19
C ILE A 405 -3.00 1.08 -9.83
N LEU A 406 -1.83 1.73 -9.74
CA LEU A 406 -0.56 1.13 -10.10
C LEU A 406 0.07 0.51 -8.86
N LYS A 407 0.32 -0.78 -8.90
CA LYS A 407 1.09 -1.51 -7.90
C LYS A 407 2.54 -1.56 -8.36
N VAL A 408 3.46 -1.09 -7.52
CA VAL A 408 4.90 -1.08 -7.82
C VAL A 408 5.73 -1.70 -6.70
N SER A 409 6.86 -2.30 -7.06
CA SER A 409 7.86 -2.87 -6.14
C SER A 409 9.27 -2.31 -6.45
N THR A 410 10.21 -2.57 -5.52
CA THR A 410 11.64 -2.19 -5.66
C THR A 410 11.82 -0.69 -5.93
N ILE A 411 11.17 0.14 -5.12
CA ILE A 411 11.19 1.59 -5.26
C ILE A 411 12.56 2.13 -4.83
N SER A 412 13.22 2.88 -5.72
CA SER A 412 14.45 3.58 -5.38
C SER A 412 14.19 4.77 -4.44
N SER A 413 15.11 5.05 -3.52
CA SER A 413 15.13 6.31 -2.78
C SER A 413 15.22 7.52 -3.74
N PRO A 414 14.44 8.61 -3.57
CA PRO A 414 13.68 9.00 -2.37
C PRO A 414 12.23 8.51 -2.28
N GLY A 415 11.72 7.73 -3.24
CA GLY A 415 10.31 7.34 -3.31
C GLY A 415 9.48 8.27 -4.20
N PHE A 416 8.24 7.87 -4.50
CA PHE A 416 7.34 8.66 -5.34
C PHE A 416 6.67 9.79 -4.54
N THR A 417 6.33 10.88 -5.21
CA THR A 417 5.67 12.07 -4.62
C THR A 417 4.33 12.34 -5.28
N VAL A 418 3.35 12.76 -4.47
CA VAL A 418 2.02 13.14 -4.98
C VAL A 418 2.13 14.31 -5.97
N GLY A 419 1.42 14.22 -7.08
CA GLY A 419 1.40 15.20 -8.17
C GLY A 419 2.47 14.98 -9.25
N GLU A 420 3.43 14.07 -9.04
CA GLU A 420 4.43 13.78 -10.07
C GLU A 420 3.90 12.87 -11.18
N LEU A 421 4.53 12.95 -12.35
CA LEU A 421 4.25 12.03 -13.46
C LEU A 421 5.07 10.75 -13.31
N VAL A 422 4.43 9.61 -13.45
CA VAL A 422 5.06 8.29 -13.55
C VAL A 422 4.99 7.87 -15.01
N VAL A 423 6.15 7.63 -15.62
CA VAL A 423 6.26 7.21 -17.01
C VAL A 423 6.83 5.80 -17.09
N GLY A 424 6.26 4.97 -17.95
CA GLY A 424 6.91 3.73 -18.37
C GLY A 424 8.22 4.07 -19.09
N ILE A 425 9.32 3.49 -18.63
CA ILE A 425 10.61 3.55 -19.31
C ILE A 425 10.76 2.28 -20.13
N GLY A 426 10.33 2.35 -21.39
CA GLY A 426 10.61 1.30 -22.37
C GLY A 426 12.07 1.35 -22.81
N THR A 427 12.91 0.44 -22.32
CA THR A 427 14.22 0.15 -22.94
C THR A 427 14.42 -1.30 -23.37
N THR A 428 13.34 -2.06 -23.61
CA THR A 428 13.37 -3.27 -24.44
C THR A 428 11.93 -3.68 -24.73
N MET A 429 11.54 -3.72 -26.01
CA MET A 429 10.48 -4.54 -26.59
C MET A 429 9.40 -5.07 -25.61
N GLY A 430 8.57 -4.18 -25.04
CA GLY A 430 7.58 -4.52 -24.00
C GLY A 430 7.50 -3.51 -22.84
N GLY A 431 7.75 -2.23 -23.10
CA GLY A 431 7.47 -1.16 -22.15
C GLY A 431 6.39 -0.27 -22.74
N SER A 432 5.40 0.08 -21.92
CA SER A 432 4.32 0.95 -22.31
C SER A 432 4.78 2.41 -22.33
N ASP A 433 4.32 3.19 -23.31
CA ASP A 433 4.41 4.66 -23.26
C ASP A 433 3.35 5.23 -22.27
N ALA A 434 3.04 4.49 -21.20
CA ALA A 434 2.08 4.88 -20.18
C ALA A 434 2.63 6.04 -19.38
N ARG A 435 1.77 7.03 -19.18
CA ARG A 435 2.09 8.25 -18.46
C ARG A 435 0.87 8.60 -17.66
N PHE A 436 1.01 8.56 -16.34
CA PHE A 436 -0.04 8.96 -15.41
C PHE A 436 0.56 9.87 -14.34
N ARG A 437 -0.31 10.63 -13.69
CA ARG A 437 0.08 11.47 -12.57
C ARG A 437 -0.40 10.86 -11.26
N ILE A 438 0.45 10.86 -10.24
CA ILE A 438 0.10 10.36 -8.92
C ILE A 438 -0.86 11.34 -8.24
N ILE A 439 -2.02 10.86 -7.79
CA ILE A 439 -2.89 11.60 -6.87
C ILE A 439 -2.61 11.18 -5.43
N ARG A 440 -2.31 9.90 -5.21
CA ARG A 440 -2.01 9.35 -3.88
C ARG A 440 -0.99 8.24 -3.93
N THR A 441 -0.30 8.09 -2.82
CA THR A 441 0.58 6.98 -2.51
C THR A 441 0.04 6.28 -1.26
N SER A 442 -0.15 4.97 -1.29
CA SER A 442 -0.37 4.21 -0.07
C SER A 442 0.97 4.08 0.67
N GLU A 443 1.03 4.47 1.94
CA GLU A 443 2.21 4.22 2.76
C GLU A 443 2.22 2.82 3.40
N GLN A 444 1.17 2.03 3.19
CA GLN A 444 0.95 0.78 3.91
C GLN A 444 0.49 -0.35 2.98
N ASP A 445 1.07 -1.52 3.19
CA ASP A 445 0.62 -2.78 2.63
C ASP A 445 -0.70 -3.18 3.34
N GLU A 446 -1.81 -3.17 2.62
CA GLU A 446 -3.14 -3.51 3.17
C GLU A 446 -3.28 -5.00 3.52
N TYR A 447 -2.26 -5.84 3.24
CA TYR A 447 -2.28 -7.28 3.51
C TYR A 447 -1.48 -7.72 4.73
N ASP A 448 -0.60 -6.88 5.29
CA ASP A 448 0.09 -7.21 6.54
C ASP A 448 -0.57 -6.51 7.73
N THR A 449 -1.59 -7.17 8.29
CA THR A 449 -2.32 -6.69 9.48
C THR A 449 -1.43 -6.69 10.75
N TYR A 450 -0.18 -7.15 10.65
CA TYR A 450 0.78 -7.26 11.74
C TYR A 450 2.10 -6.52 11.46
N SER A 451 2.22 -5.76 10.37
CA SER A 451 3.38 -4.89 10.08
C SER A 451 3.36 -3.62 10.92
N ASP A 452 3.47 -3.81 12.23
CA ASP A 452 3.58 -2.69 13.16
C ASP A 452 4.99 -2.05 13.16
N ASN A 453 5.92 -2.54 12.35
CA ASN A 453 7.30 -2.04 12.30
C ASN A 453 7.36 -0.53 11.97
N THR A 454 6.61 -0.04 10.97
CA THR A 454 6.61 1.39 10.62
C THR A 454 5.95 2.26 11.71
N PRO A 455 4.79 1.89 12.27
CA PRO A 455 4.25 2.54 13.47
C PRO A 455 5.23 2.52 14.65
N PHE A 456 5.95 1.40 14.88
CA PHE A 456 6.92 1.27 15.96
C PHE A 456 8.16 2.12 15.72
N GLU A 457 8.73 2.17 14.52
CA GLU A 457 9.87 3.04 14.17
C GLU A 457 9.47 4.51 14.27
N THR A 458 8.30 4.89 13.73
CA THR A 458 7.79 6.28 13.81
C THR A 458 7.54 6.70 15.27
N GLN A 459 7.02 5.80 16.09
CA GLN A 459 6.86 6.05 17.53
C GLN A 459 8.20 6.02 18.27
N ALA A 460 9.14 5.16 17.89
CA ALA A 460 10.46 5.04 18.49
C ALA A 460 11.31 6.29 18.22
N ASP A 461 11.31 6.82 17.00
CA ASP A 461 11.96 8.08 16.64
C ASP A 461 11.39 9.27 17.44
N SER A 462 10.09 9.22 17.78
CA SER A 462 9.48 10.21 18.67
C SER A 462 9.87 10.04 20.15
N ILE A 463 10.42 8.89 20.55
CA ILE A 463 10.82 8.58 21.93
C ILE A 463 12.34 8.70 22.12
N LEU A 464 13.14 8.33 21.12
CA LEU A 464 14.60 8.30 21.14
C LEU A 464 15.17 8.99 19.90
N ASP A 465 15.47 10.28 20.02
CA ASP A 465 16.13 11.06 18.98
C ASP A 465 17.67 10.97 19.13
N PHE A 466 18.33 10.26 18.22
CA PHE A 466 19.78 10.13 18.19
C PHE A 466 20.48 11.21 17.35
N THR A 467 19.75 12.16 16.77
CA THR A 467 20.32 13.19 15.88
C THR A 467 21.08 14.28 16.64
N GLU A 468 20.79 14.48 17.94
CA GLU A 468 21.41 15.54 18.73
C GLU A 468 22.55 15.06 19.65
N SER A 469 22.55 13.82 20.15
CA SER A 469 23.66 13.22 20.92
C SER A 469 23.43 11.74 21.23
N ASN A 470 24.49 10.93 21.27
CA ASN A 470 24.41 9.52 21.71
C ASN A 470 24.19 9.44 23.24
N PRO A 471 23.05 8.94 23.73
CA PRO A 471 22.76 8.87 25.16
C PRO A 471 23.46 7.72 25.89
N PHE A 472 24.14 6.82 25.16
CA PHE A 472 24.78 5.62 25.71
C PHE A 472 26.31 5.64 25.68
N GLY A 473 26.92 6.78 25.32
CA GLY A 473 28.35 6.98 25.40
C GLY A 473 28.69 8.36 25.96
N GLU A 474 29.41 8.41 27.07
CA GLU A 474 30.14 9.63 27.44
C GLU A 474 31.36 9.75 26.51
N TYR A 475 31.51 10.89 25.84
CA TYR A 475 32.76 11.26 25.17
C TYR A 475 33.89 11.45 26.17
#